data_AF-A0A924IKP0-F1
#
_entry.id   AF-A0A924IKP0-F1
#
_cell.length_a   1.000
_cell.length_b   1.000
_cell.length_c   1.000
_cell.angle_alpha   90.00
_cell.angle_beta   90.00
_cell.angle_gamma   90.00
#
_symmetry.space_group_name_H-M   'P 1'
#
loop_
_entity.id
_entity.type
_entity.pdbx_description
1 polymer ?
#
loop_
_entity_poly.entity_id
_entity_poly.type
_entity_poly.pdbx_seq_one_letter_code
_entity_poly.pdbx_strand_id
1 'polypeptide(L)'
;MNEELLIQLSRMREAGTACVVVTMVSVKGSAPQEVGARIIVGSHGLLYGTVGGGKIEAKAIQSGIELLTLESNHLFVEWNLQTDVGMTCGGVVGFFFEKMLPHSDWKIAVFGAGHVSQELIRLLIKIDCDITCIDPRQEWLDKLPEHFRLKKILTDDMKSVLKTLSTKTFIISVTMGHAFDLPILKEAMTLFNFPYIGVIGS
;
A
#
# COMPACT_ATOMS: atom_id res chain seq x y z
N MET A 1 -15.12 -2.29 14.85
CA MET A 1 -14.66 -1.98 13.47
C MET A 1 -15.49 -2.82 12.53
N ASN A 2 -16.14 -2.24 11.52
CA ASN A 2 -17.03 -2.97 10.62
C ASN A 2 -16.20 -3.96 9.78
N GLU A 3 -16.41 -5.26 9.98
CA GLU A 3 -15.67 -6.35 9.34
C GLU A 3 -15.73 -6.27 7.81
N GLU A 4 -16.87 -5.82 7.29
CA GLU A 4 -17.08 -5.74 5.85
C GLU A 4 -16.25 -4.63 5.19
N LEU A 5 -16.02 -3.51 5.88
CA LEU A 5 -15.13 -2.45 5.39
C LEU A 5 -13.70 -2.97 5.20
N LEU A 6 -13.21 -3.78 6.16
CA LEU A 6 -11.87 -4.37 6.08
C LEU A 6 -11.75 -5.34 4.91
N ILE A 7 -12.78 -6.15 4.67
CA ILE A 7 -12.84 -7.06 3.53
C ILE A 7 -12.75 -6.26 2.22
N GLN A 8 -13.49 -5.15 2.10
CA GLN A 8 -13.41 -4.30 0.90
C GLN A 8 -12.02 -3.67 0.74
N LEU A 9 -11.41 -3.17 1.82
CA LEU A 9 -10.05 -2.62 1.77
C LEU A 9 -9.02 -3.67 1.35
N SER A 10 -9.13 -4.90 1.86
CA SER A 10 -8.26 -6.01 1.43
C SER A 10 -8.38 -6.26 -0.07
N ARG A 11 -9.62 -6.31 -0.60
CA ARG A 11 -9.87 -6.50 -2.03
C ARG A 11 -9.26 -5.40 -2.89
N MET A 12 -9.41 -4.14 -2.48
CA MET A 12 -8.81 -3.02 -3.23
C MET A 12 -7.29 -3.10 -3.24
N ARG A 13 -6.71 -3.50 -2.10
CA ARG A 13 -5.27 -3.70 -1.97
C ARG A 13 -4.75 -4.82 -2.86
N GLU A 14 -5.42 -5.97 -2.85
CA GLU A 14 -5.12 -7.12 -3.69
C GLU A 14 -5.24 -6.78 -5.18
N ALA A 15 -6.22 -5.94 -5.54
CA ALA A 15 -6.43 -5.44 -6.90
C ALA A 15 -5.48 -4.31 -7.30
N GLY A 16 -4.53 -3.90 -6.46
CA GLY A 16 -3.61 -2.80 -6.76
C GLY A 16 -4.29 -1.44 -6.89
N THR A 17 -5.47 -1.26 -6.29
CA THR A 17 -6.28 -0.06 -6.44
C THR A 17 -6.08 0.89 -5.25
N ALA A 18 -5.62 2.11 -5.54
CA ALA A 18 -5.60 3.18 -4.55
C ALA A 18 -7.03 3.67 -4.25
N CYS A 19 -7.31 3.94 -2.97
CA CYS A 19 -8.59 4.47 -2.55
C CYS A 19 -8.43 5.43 -1.37
N VAL A 20 -9.48 6.13 -1.00
CA VAL A 20 -9.56 6.98 0.19
C VAL A 20 -10.66 6.47 1.09
N VAL A 21 -10.33 6.24 2.36
CA VAL A 21 -11.33 6.01 3.41
C VAL A 21 -11.72 7.37 3.97
N VAL A 22 -13.01 7.68 3.89
CA VAL A 22 -13.56 8.88 4.52
C VAL A 22 -14.31 8.44 5.76
N THR A 23 -13.96 9.00 6.91
CA THR A 23 -14.59 8.71 8.20
C THR A 23 -15.22 9.98 8.75
N MET A 24 -16.50 9.92 9.12
CA MET A 24 -17.12 10.97 9.94
C MET A 24 -16.55 10.87 11.36
N VAL A 25 -15.83 11.89 11.80
CA VAL A 25 -15.11 11.88 13.08
C VAL A 25 -15.70 12.83 14.12
N SER A 26 -16.53 13.79 13.71
CA SER A 26 -17.24 14.66 14.64
C SER A 26 -18.59 15.11 14.08
N VAL A 27 -19.53 15.38 14.99
CA VAL A 27 -20.83 15.96 14.69
C VAL A 27 -21.15 17.00 15.77
N LYS A 28 -21.60 18.18 15.35
CA LYS A 28 -22.20 19.20 16.22
C LYS A 28 -23.58 19.56 15.67
N GLY A 29 -24.63 19.34 16.46
CA GLY A 29 -26.02 19.50 16.01
C GLY A 29 -26.51 18.29 15.22
N SER A 30 -27.45 18.50 14.29
CA SER A 30 -28.07 17.42 13.51
C SER A 30 -27.23 17.04 12.29
N ALA A 31 -26.94 15.74 12.13
CA ALA A 31 -26.25 15.18 10.97
C ALA A 31 -27.01 13.95 10.43
N PRO A 32 -26.84 13.61 9.14
CA PRO A 32 -27.54 12.47 8.52
C PRO A 32 -26.99 11.10 8.94
N GLN A 33 -25.80 11.05 9.55
CA GLN A 33 -25.19 9.84 10.10
C GLN A 33 -24.45 10.19 11.40
N GLU A 34 -24.06 9.15 12.13
CA GLU A 34 -23.32 9.21 13.38
C GLU A 34 -21.80 9.21 13.15
N VAL A 35 -21.07 9.63 14.19
CA VAL A 35 -19.61 9.51 14.21
C VAL A 35 -19.22 8.04 14.02
N GLY A 36 -18.28 7.79 13.11
CA GLY A 36 -17.85 6.45 12.72
C GLY A 36 -18.41 5.96 11.39
N ALA A 37 -19.37 6.67 10.77
CA ALA A 37 -19.78 6.39 9.39
C ALA A 37 -18.59 6.48 8.43
N ARG A 38 -18.52 5.56 7.47
CA ARG A 38 -17.40 5.46 6.54
C ARG A 38 -17.84 5.20 5.11
N ILE A 39 -17.09 5.78 4.18
CA ILE A 39 -17.12 5.41 2.76
C ILE A 39 -15.71 5.07 2.27
N ILE A 40 -15.64 4.24 1.23
CA ILE A 40 -14.43 4.02 0.44
C ILE A 40 -14.63 4.69 -0.92
N VAL A 41 -13.69 5.55 -1.31
CA VAL A 41 -13.73 6.32 -2.56
C VAL A 41 -12.56 5.91 -3.44
N GLY A 42 -12.83 5.47 -4.66
CA GLY A 42 -11.84 5.21 -5.69
C GLY A 42 -11.72 6.40 -6.67
N SER A 43 -10.84 6.29 -7.66
CA SER A 43 -10.65 7.30 -8.71
C SER A 43 -11.91 7.58 -9.54
N HIS A 44 -12.87 6.65 -9.55
CA HIS A 44 -14.12 6.74 -10.31
C HIS A 44 -15.35 6.98 -9.44
N GLY A 45 -15.18 7.27 -8.14
CA GLY A 45 -16.29 7.56 -7.23
C GLY A 45 -16.41 6.57 -6.07
N LEU A 46 -17.64 6.44 -5.56
CA LEU A 46 -17.94 5.62 -4.39
C LEU A 46 -17.76 4.12 -4.70
N LEU A 47 -17.02 3.43 -3.84
CA LEU A 47 -16.82 1.98 -3.91
C LEU A 47 -17.63 1.22 -2.85
N TYR A 48 -17.80 1.80 -1.66
CA TYR A 48 -18.51 1.15 -0.55
C TYR A 48 -18.94 2.15 0.52
N GLY A 49 -20.01 1.83 1.25
CA GLY A 49 -20.45 2.52 2.47
C GLY A 49 -21.35 3.74 2.21
N THR A 50 -21.67 4.47 3.27
CA THR A 50 -22.36 5.76 3.20
C THR A 50 -21.99 6.63 4.41
N VAL A 51 -21.99 7.95 4.21
CA VAL A 51 -21.83 8.97 5.28
C VAL A 51 -23.10 9.81 5.47
N GLY A 52 -24.24 9.32 4.97
CA GLY A 52 -25.55 9.97 5.10
C GLY A 52 -26.21 10.39 3.79
N GLY A 53 -25.59 10.10 2.64
CA GLY A 53 -26.17 10.33 1.32
C GLY A 53 -26.28 11.80 0.90
N GLY A 54 -26.91 12.04 -0.25
CA GLY A 54 -27.19 13.38 -0.76
C GLY A 54 -25.96 14.23 -1.05
N LYS A 55 -26.05 15.54 -0.80
CA LYS A 55 -24.99 16.50 -1.15
C LYS A 55 -23.72 16.33 -0.31
N ILE A 56 -23.84 15.91 0.95
CA ILE A 56 -22.67 15.71 1.82
C ILE A 56 -21.82 14.53 1.34
N GLU A 57 -22.47 13.45 0.91
CA GLU A 57 -21.79 12.29 0.36
C GLU A 57 -21.15 12.61 -0.99
N ALA A 58 -21.85 13.31 -1.89
CA ALA A 58 -21.27 13.76 -3.16
C ALA A 58 -20.01 14.64 -2.95
N LYS A 59 -20.06 15.56 -1.97
CA LYS A 59 -18.92 16.40 -1.61
C LYS A 59 -17.76 15.57 -1.03
N ALA A 60 -18.05 14.62 -0.15
CA ALA A 60 -17.07 13.70 0.41
C ALA A 60 -16.40 12.83 -0.68
N ILE A 61 -17.19 12.29 -1.62
CA ILE A 61 -16.65 11.54 -2.77
C ILE A 61 -15.72 12.42 -3.59
N GLN A 62 -16.14 13.64 -3.93
CA GLN A 62 -15.34 14.56 -4.72
C GLN A 62 -14.00 14.91 -4.03
N SER A 63 -14.04 15.27 -2.75
CA SER A 63 -12.81 15.54 -1.97
C SER A 63 -11.92 14.30 -1.82
N GLY A 64 -12.51 13.10 -1.74
CA GLY A 64 -11.76 11.84 -1.74
C GLY A 64 -11.03 11.60 -3.07
N ILE A 65 -11.70 11.81 -4.20
CA ILE A 65 -11.09 11.72 -5.54
C ILE A 65 -9.96 12.74 -5.68
N GLU A 66 -10.17 13.98 -5.23
CA GLU A 66 -9.14 15.02 -5.25
C GLU A 66 -7.92 14.61 -4.43
N LEU A 67 -8.11 14.10 -3.21
CA LEU A 67 -7.02 13.66 -2.34
C LEU A 67 -6.15 12.59 -3.02
N LEU A 68 -6.72 11.67 -3.82
CA LEU A 68 -5.95 10.65 -4.55
C LEU A 68 -4.86 11.25 -5.45
N THR A 69 -5.06 12.48 -5.94
CA THR A 69 -4.12 13.15 -6.86
C THR A 69 -3.07 14.01 -6.15
N LEU A 70 -3.28 14.32 -4.86
CA LEU A 70 -2.36 15.16 -4.08
C LEU A 70 -1.17 14.36 -3.56
N GLU A 71 -0.10 15.02 -3.12
CA GLU A 71 0.99 14.34 -2.40
C GLU A 71 0.59 13.97 -0.97
N SER A 72 -0.35 14.71 -0.36
CA SER A 72 -0.81 14.42 0.99
C SER A 72 -1.48 13.04 1.07
N ASN A 73 -1.22 12.33 2.17
CA ASN A 73 -1.88 11.05 2.47
C ASN A 73 -3.17 11.22 3.26
N HIS A 74 -3.47 12.42 3.75
CA HIS A 74 -4.68 12.66 4.52
C HIS A 74 -5.22 14.07 4.33
N LEU A 75 -6.48 14.24 4.70
CA LEU A 75 -7.17 15.53 4.75
C LEU A 75 -8.15 15.50 5.92
N PHE A 76 -8.22 16.60 6.67
CA PHE A 76 -9.28 16.82 7.66
C PHE A 76 -10.08 18.05 7.27
N VAL A 77 -11.40 17.95 7.35
CA VAL A 77 -12.32 19.06 7.06
C VAL A 77 -13.43 19.11 8.10
N GLU A 78 -13.89 20.30 8.41
CA GLU A 78 -15.18 20.53 9.06
C GLU A 78 -16.08 21.28 8.08
N TRP A 79 -17.30 20.77 7.88
CA TRP A 79 -18.28 21.36 6.98
C TRP A 79 -19.58 21.66 7.72
N ASN A 80 -20.04 22.89 7.59
CA ASN A 80 -21.41 23.27 7.91
C ASN A 80 -22.35 22.77 6.82
N LEU A 81 -23.36 21.98 7.24
CA LEU A 81 -24.28 21.32 6.32
C LEU A 81 -25.15 22.31 5.53
N GLN A 82 -25.45 23.50 6.07
CA GLN A 82 -26.21 24.53 5.36
C GLN A 82 -25.32 25.37 4.45
N THR A 83 -24.27 26.00 4.99
CA THR A 83 -23.48 27.00 4.25
C THR A 83 -22.47 26.38 3.30
N ASP A 84 -21.85 25.27 3.68
CA ASP A 84 -20.73 24.70 2.92
C ASP A 84 -21.19 23.59 1.97
N VAL A 85 -22.37 23.00 2.22
CA VAL A 85 -22.88 21.82 1.51
C VAL A 85 -24.24 22.12 0.85
N GLY A 86 -25.00 23.08 1.37
CA GLY A 86 -26.32 23.45 0.83
C GLY A 86 -27.42 22.42 1.14
N MET A 87 -27.36 21.79 2.31
CA MET A 87 -28.41 20.92 2.86
C MET A 87 -29.39 21.72 3.74
N THR A 88 -30.52 21.11 4.09
CA THR A 88 -31.52 21.69 4.99
C THR A 88 -31.14 21.55 6.47
N CYS A 89 -30.44 20.48 6.85
CA CYS A 89 -29.96 20.24 8.22
C CYS A 89 -28.87 21.25 8.61
N GLY A 90 -28.95 21.86 9.80
CA GLY A 90 -28.06 22.94 10.26
C GLY A 90 -26.87 22.52 11.12
N GLY A 91 -26.41 21.28 11.07
CA GLY A 91 -25.26 20.80 11.83
C GLY A 91 -23.91 21.10 11.19
N VAL A 92 -22.84 20.83 11.94
CA VAL A 92 -21.45 20.79 11.45
C VAL A 92 -20.93 19.36 11.59
N VAL A 93 -20.30 18.86 10.53
CA VAL A 93 -19.71 17.52 10.50
C VAL A 93 -18.22 17.61 10.20
N GLY A 94 -17.41 16.84 10.92
CA GLY A 94 -16.00 16.67 10.66
C GLY A 94 -15.74 15.36 9.94
N PHE A 95 -14.93 15.41 8.88
CA PHE A 95 -14.48 14.24 8.14
C PHE A 95 -12.96 14.15 8.15
N PHE A 96 -12.46 12.93 8.37
CA PHE A 96 -11.07 12.57 8.17
C PHE A 96 -10.96 11.66 6.95
N PHE A 97 -10.08 12.02 6.04
CA PHE A 97 -9.80 11.32 4.80
C PHE A 97 -8.42 10.69 4.88
N GLU A 98 -8.34 9.39 4.65
CA GLU A 98 -7.11 8.61 4.69
C GLU A 98 -6.89 7.97 3.32
N LYS A 99 -5.79 8.34 2.67
CA LYS A 99 -5.37 7.73 1.42
C LYS A 99 -4.75 6.37 1.70
N MET A 100 -5.32 5.35 1.07
CA MET A 100 -4.86 3.98 1.09
C MET A 100 -4.18 3.68 -0.24
N LEU A 101 -2.86 3.57 -0.20
CA LEU A 101 -2.07 3.14 -1.35
C LEU A 101 -2.03 1.60 -1.42
N PRO A 102 -2.04 1.02 -2.63
CA PRO A 102 -2.00 -0.42 -2.80
C PRO A 102 -0.65 -1.02 -2.38
N HIS A 103 0.41 -0.23 -2.56
CA HIS A 103 1.79 -0.59 -2.28
C HIS A 103 2.19 -0.20 -0.87
N SER A 104 3.01 -1.04 -0.25
CA SER A 104 3.65 -0.68 1.00
C SER A 104 4.82 0.28 0.76
N ASP A 105 5.04 1.20 1.69
CA ASP A 105 6.28 1.96 1.77
C ASP A 105 7.49 1.04 2.03
N TRP A 106 7.26 -0.12 2.65
CA TRP A 106 8.32 -1.08 2.92
C TRP A 106 8.53 -2.01 1.74
N LYS A 107 9.59 -1.73 0.97
CA LYS A 107 9.99 -2.51 -0.21
C LYS A 107 11.20 -3.37 0.13
N ILE A 108 11.14 -4.66 -0.18
CA ILE A 108 12.20 -5.62 0.12
C ILE A 108 12.56 -6.39 -1.16
N ALA A 109 13.83 -6.36 -1.54
CA ALA A 109 14.37 -7.17 -2.61
C ALA A 109 15.20 -8.32 -2.03
N VAL A 110 14.79 -9.55 -2.32
CA VAL A 110 15.46 -10.78 -1.90
C VAL A 110 16.15 -11.39 -3.12
N PHE A 111 17.48 -11.39 -3.10
CA PHE A 111 18.31 -12.03 -4.11
C PHE A 111 18.62 -13.47 -3.71
N GLY A 112 18.22 -14.41 -4.55
CA GLY A 112 18.20 -15.84 -4.27
C GLY A 112 16.83 -16.30 -3.78
N ALA A 113 16.36 -17.43 -4.31
CA ALA A 113 15.11 -18.11 -3.99
C ALA A 113 15.36 -19.50 -3.35
N GLY A 114 16.56 -19.73 -2.82
CA GLY A 114 16.92 -20.98 -2.13
C GLY A 114 16.11 -21.22 -0.84
N HIS A 115 16.39 -22.33 -0.14
CA HIS A 115 15.63 -22.76 1.04
C HIS A 115 15.41 -21.66 2.09
N VAL A 116 16.44 -20.87 2.40
CA VAL A 116 16.32 -19.78 3.39
C VAL A 116 15.34 -18.71 2.89
N SER A 117 15.44 -18.31 1.62
CA SER A 117 14.53 -17.34 1.01
C SER A 117 13.09 -17.84 0.94
N GLN A 118 12.87 -19.15 0.75
CA GLN A 118 11.52 -19.73 0.76
C GLN A 118 10.82 -19.45 2.09
N GLU A 119 11.48 -19.75 3.20
CA GLU A 119 10.92 -19.54 4.54
C GLU A 119 10.82 -18.06 4.89
N LEU A 120 11.85 -17.27 4.56
CA LEU A 120 11.83 -15.82 4.74
C LEU A 120 10.63 -15.18 4.02
N ILE A 121 10.40 -15.52 2.75
CA ILE A 121 9.32 -14.94 1.95
C ILE A 121 7.95 -15.34 2.50
N ARG A 122 7.77 -16.58 2.98
CA ARG A 122 6.53 -17.03 3.64
C ARG A 122 6.20 -16.24 4.92
N LEU A 123 7.22 -15.71 5.59
CA LEU A 123 7.03 -14.79 6.73
C LEU A 123 6.75 -13.37 6.24
N LEU A 124 7.51 -12.88 5.27
CA LEU A 124 7.38 -11.50 4.75
C LEU A 124 6.01 -11.24 4.12
N ILE A 125 5.39 -12.21 3.42
CA ILE A 125 4.04 -12.01 2.84
C ILE A 125 2.95 -11.76 3.90
N LYS A 126 3.20 -12.08 5.17
CA LYS A 126 2.24 -11.89 6.28
C LYS A 126 2.30 -10.49 6.89
N ILE A 127 3.29 -9.68 6.52
CA ILE A 127 3.45 -8.31 7.01
C ILE A 127 3.28 -7.31 5.89
N ASP A 128 3.21 -6.04 6.24
CA ASP A 128 2.92 -4.98 5.30
C ASP A 128 4.14 -4.56 4.46
N CYS A 129 4.59 -5.40 3.52
CA CYS A 129 5.69 -5.09 2.62
C CYS A 129 5.47 -5.60 1.20
N ASP A 130 6.06 -4.90 0.23
CA ASP A 130 6.14 -5.33 -1.16
C ASP A 130 7.48 -6.03 -1.39
N ILE A 131 7.43 -7.25 -1.92
CA ILE A 131 8.57 -8.15 -2.02
C ILE A 131 8.89 -8.36 -3.49
N THR A 132 10.17 -8.23 -3.84
CA THR A 132 10.69 -8.71 -5.12
C THR A 132 11.69 -9.82 -4.85
N CYS A 133 11.42 -11.03 -5.32
CA CYS A 133 12.37 -12.13 -5.27
C CYS A 133 13.02 -12.33 -6.64
N ILE A 134 14.34 -12.38 -6.66
CA ILE A 134 15.15 -12.48 -7.87
C ILE A 134 15.99 -13.75 -7.80
N ASP A 135 15.87 -14.64 -8.77
CA ASP A 135 16.73 -15.84 -8.88
C ASP A 135 16.84 -16.26 -10.36
N PRO A 136 18.00 -16.77 -10.82
CA PRO A 136 18.14 -17.31 -12.17
C PRO A 136 17.40 -18.62 -12.44
N ARG A 137 16.90 -19.29 -11.40
CA ARG A 137 16.36 -20.66 -11.49
C ARG A 137 14.84 -20.67 -11.33
N GLN A 138 14.14 -20.98 -12.41
CA GLN A 138 12.67 -21.02 -12.43
C GLN A 138 12.12 -22.01 -11.40
N GLU A 139 12.75 -23.17 -11.24
CA GLU A 139 12.31 -24.22 -10.32
C GLU A 139 12.35 -23.79 -8.84
N TRP A 140 13.12 -22.75 -8.50
CA TRP A 140 13.13 -22.16 -7.17
C TRP A 140 12.06 -21.08 -7.00
N LEU A 141 11.84 -20.26 -8.04
CA LEU A 141 10.78 -19.25 -8.03
C LEU A 141 9.38 -19.90 -7.99
N ASP A 142 9.20 -21.05 -8.63
CA ASP A 142 7.93 -21.79 -8.65
C ASP A 142 7.54 -22.35 -7.28
N LYS A 143 8.50 -22.55 -6.37
CA LYS A 143 8.24 -23.02 -5.00
C LYS A 143 7.70 -21.93 -4.08
N LEU A 144 7.90 -20.66 -4.44
CA LEU A 144 7.41 -19.53 -3.67
C LEU A 144 5.88 -19.43 -3.77
N PRO A 145 5.20 -19.05 -2.68
CA PRO A 145 3.74 -18.88 -2.70
C PRO A 145 3.31 -17.84 -3.74
N GLU A 146 2.10 -18.00 -4.28
CA GLU A 146 1.45 -16.93 -5.04
C GLU A 146 0.91 -15.89 -4.06
N HIS A 147 1.25 -14.62 -4.29
CA HIS A 147 0.83 -13.52 -3.43
C HIS A 147 0.88 -12.20 -4.21
N PHE A 148 -0.15 -11.35 -4.08
CA PHE A 148 -0.27 -10.08 -4.81
C PHE A 148 0.87 -9.08 -4.53
N ARG A 149 1.60 -9.29 -3.43
CA ARG A 149 2.76 -8.46 -3.01
C ARG A 149 4.12 -9.07 -3.36
N LEU A 150 4.14 -10.28 -3.90
CA LEU A 150 5.37 -10.95 -4.27
C LEU A 150 5.55 -10.89 -5.77
N LYS A 151 6.51 -10.08 -6.21
CA LYS A 151 7.00 -10.09 -7.58
C LYS A 151 8.16 -11.09 -7.70
N LYS A 152 8.08 -12.00 -8.66
CA LYS A 152 9.15 -12.95 -8.99
C LYS A 152 9.87 -12.47 -10.26
N ILE A 153 11.19 -12.42 -10.25
CA ILE A 153 12.02 -12.02 -11.40
C ILE A 153 13.00 -13.15 -11.71
N LEU A 154 12.83 -13.77 -12.89
CA LEU A 154 13.76 -14.75 -13.44
C LEU A 154 14.84 -14.04 -14.23
N THR A 155 16.09 -14.04 -13.74
CA THR A 155 17.24 -13.47 -14.47
C THR A 155 18.57 -13.99 -13.94
N ASP A 156 19.52 -14.18 -14.83
CA ASP A 156 20.92 -14.47 -14.54
C ASP A 156 21.72 -13.23 -14.16
N ASP A 157 21.41 -12.06 -14.73
CA ASP A 157 22.03 -10.78 -14.39
C ASP A 157 21.35 -10.09 -13.20
N MET A 158 21.35 -10.76 -12.04
CA MET A 158 20.69 -10.28 -10.83
C MET A 158 21.10 -8.86 -10.42
N LYS A 159 22.38 -8.49 -10.54
CA LYS A 159 22.88 -7.14 -10.17
C LYS A 159 22.18 -6.03 -10.96
N SER A 160 21.77 -6.28 -12.21
CA SER A 160 21.13 -5.25 -13.04
C SER A 160 19.78 -4.79 -12.45
N VAL A 161 19.10 -5.68 -11.71
CA VAL A 161 17.81 -5.39 -11.08
C VAL A 161 17.93 -4.24 -10.09
N LEU A 162 19.08 -4.08 -9.41
CA LEU A 162 19.30 -3.00 -8.44
C LEU A 162 19.03 -1.61 -9.03
N LYS A 163 19.34 -1.40 -10.32
CA LYS A 163 19.11 -0.12 -11.02
C LYS A 163 17.64 0.20 -11.25
N THR A 164 16.78 -0.82 -11.17
CA THR A 164 15.32 -0.70 -11.34
C THR A 164 14.60 -0.51 -10.00
N LEU A 165 15.28 -0.78 -8.89
CA LEU A 165 14.70 -0.69 -7.56
C LEU A 165 14.65 0.77 -7.08
N SER A 166 13.63 1.08 -6.28
CA SER A 166 13.56 2.35 -5.57
C SER A 166 14.70 2.44 -4.54
N THR A 167 15.22 3.64 -4.32
CA THR A 167 16.21 3.93 -3.25
C THR A 167 15.69 3.60 -1.86
N LYS A 168 14.37 3.48 -1.64
CA LYS A 168 13.78 3.05 -0.36
C LYS A 168 13.78 1.54 -0.15
N THR A 169 14.36 0.75 -1.06
CA THR A 169 14.28 -0.71 -1.03
C THR A 169 15.35 -1.32 -0.13
N PHE A 170 14.95 -2.23 0.76
CA PHE A 170 15.82 -3.02 1.60
C PHE A 170 16.35 -4.21 0.80
N ILE A 171 17.68 -4.39 0.79
CA ILE A 171 18.33 -5.45 0.02
C ILE A 171 18.72 -6.60 0.94
N ILE A 172 18.33 -7.83 0.57
CA ILE A 172 18.71 -9.06 1.26
C ILE A 172 19.32 -10.01 0.22
N SER A 173 20.61 -10.35 0.37
CA SER A 173 21.33 -11.29 -0.48
C SER A 173 21.45 -12.65 0.22
N VAL A 174 20.75 -13.65 -0.33
CA VAL A 174 20.68 -15.03 0.16
C VAL A 174 20.84 -15.99 -1.01
N THR A 175 21.93 -15.80 -1.76
CA THR A 175 22.16 -16.52 -3.02
C THR A 175 22.83 -17.88 -2.79
N MET A 176 23.34 -18.49 -3.86
CA MET A 176 24.05 -19.79 -3.83
C MET A 176 25.48 -19.68 -3.30
N GLY A 177 25.87 -18.51 -2.78
CA GLY A 177 27.16 -18.27 -2.14
C GLY A 177 27.95 -17.11 -2.76
N HIS A 178 29.16 -16.94 -2.25
CA HIS A 178 29.98 -15.74 -2.46
C HIS A 178 30.11 -15.27 -3.92
N ALA A 179 30.24 -16.20 -4.88
CA ALA A 179 30.37 -15.88 -6.29
C ALA A 179 29.15 -15.14 -6.87
N PHE A 180 27.95 -15.40 -6.33
CA PHE A 180 26.70 -14.77 -6.74
C PHE A 180 26.37 -13.53 -5.90
N ASP A 181 26.75 -13.50 -4.63
CA ASP A 181 26.56 -12.33 -3.76
C ASP A 181 27.49 -11.17 -4.16
N LEU A 182 28.76 -11.45 -4.45
CA LEU A 182 29.78 -10.41 -4.67
C LEU A 182 29.40 -9.39 -5.77
N PRO A 183 28.88 -9.78 -6.95
CA PRO A 183 28.44 -8.83 -7.97
C PRO A 183 27.27 -7.95 -7.50
N ILE A 184 26.32 -8.50 -6.76
CA ILE A 184 25.16 -7.77 -6.23
C ILE A 184 25.64 -6.74 -5.22
N LEU A 185 26.53 -7.14 -4.31
CA LEU A 185 27.04 -6.26 -3.27
C LEU A 185 27.91 -5.14 -3.83
N LYS A 186 28.79 -5.44 -4.79
CA LYS A 186 29.58 -4.41 -5.48
C LYS A 186 28.69 -3.37 -6.13
N GLU A 187 27.65 -3.80 -6.85
CA GLU A 187 26.72 -2.89 -7.50
C GLU A 187 25.91 -2.08 -6.48
N ALA A 188 25.36 -2.72 -5.44
CA ALA A 188 24.57 -2.05 -4.41
C ALA A 188 25.41 -1.00 -3.64
N MET A 189 26.68 -1.32 -3.34
CA MET A 189 27.63 -0.39 -2.72
C MET A 189 28.07 0.72 -3.67
N THR A 190 28.06 0.49 -4.99
CA THR A 190 28.34 1.52 -5.99
C THR A 190 27.19 2.51 -6.12
N LEU A 191 25.95 2.03 -6.06
CA LEU A 191 24.75 2.88 -6.08
C LEU A 191 24.59 3.68 -4.79
N PHE A 192 25.01 3.10 -3.65
CA PHE A 192 25.06 3.71 -2.32
C PHE A 192 23.79 4.50 -1.93
N ASN A 193 22.63 3.95 -2.26
CA ASN A 193 21.34 4.65 -2.12
C ASN A 193 20.25 3.78 -1.48
N PHE A 194 20.62 2.62 -0.91
CA PHE A 194 19.68 1.71 -0.23
C PHE A 194 19.76 1.85 1.30
N PRO A 195 18.63 1.83 2.03
CA PRO A 195 18.60 1.97 3.49
C PRO A 195 19.24 0.81 4.23
N TYR A 196 19.30 -0.37 3.60
CA TYR A 196 19.81 -1.59 4.19
C TYR A 196 20.33 -2.54 3.11
N ILE A 197 21.48 -3.15 3.39
CA ILE A 197 22.05 -4.24 2.59
C ILE A 197 22.47 -5.33 3.57
N GLY A 198 21.77 -6.46 3.56
CA GLY A 198 22.09 -7.64 4.34
C GLY A 198 22.55 -8.79 3.45
N VAL A 199 23.49 -9.59 3.94
CA VAL A 199 24.03 -10.77 3.24
C VAL A 199 24.03 -11.91 4.20
N ILE A 200 23.52 -13.07 3.78
CA ILE A 200 23.70 -14.28 4.58
C ILE A 200 25.18 -14.65 4.61
N GLY A 201 25.71 -14.85 5.81
CA GLY A 201 27.08 -15.30 6.03
C GLY A 201 27.07 -16.62 6.78
N SER A 202 28.09 -17.43 6.54
CA SER A 202 28.47 -18.57 7.37
C SER A 202 29.42 -18.15 8.48
#